data_AF-A0A352TSD6-F1
#
_entry.id   AF-A0A352TSD6-F1
#
_cell.length_a   1.000
_cell.length_b   1.000
_cell.length_c   1.000
_cell.angle_alpha   90.00
_cell.angle_beta   90.00
_cell.angle_gamma   90.00
#
_symmetry.space_group_name_H-M   'P 1'
#
loop_
_entity.id
_entity.type
_entity.pdbx_description
1 polymer ?
#
loop_
_entity_poly.entity_id
_entity_poly.type
_entity_poly.pdbx_seq_one_letter_code
_entity_poly.pdbx_strand_id
1 'polypeptide(L)'
;MIKRMNRPAWFIVPYWSLFLVFIILPVIAAIFLPLGFLTGLLGVNIGGIPGVDNTYAFGFFCGILFVIVLIQIIIFKKNKWF
;
A
#
# COMPACT_ATOMS: atom_id res chain seq x y z
N MET A 1 -35.79 21.91 -31.68
CA MET A 1 -34.71 20.94 -31.94
C MET A 1 -33.46 21.36 -31.18
N ILE A 2 -33.27 20.90 -29.94
CA ILE A 2 -32.00 21.09 -29.20
C ILE A 2 -31.50 19.68 -28.89
N LYS A 3 -30.49 19.25 -29.63
CA LYS A 3 -29.87 17.93 -29.52
C LYS A 3 -29.19 17.88 -28.15
N ARG A 4 -29.78 17.17 -27.17
CA ARG A 4 -29.15 16.90 -25.86
C ARG A 4 -27.79 16.27 -26.12
N MET A 5 -26.75 17.06 -25.91
CA MET A 5 -25.37 16.63 -26.06
C MET A 5 -25.04 15.79 -24.82
N ASN A 6 -25.21 14.48 -24.92
CA ASN A 6 -24.73 13.54 -23.92
C ASN A 6 -23.21 13.43 -24.06
N ARG A 7 -22.49 14.52 -23.73
CA ARG A 7 -21.02 14.54 -23.70
C ARG A 7 -20.62 13.75 -22.46
N PRO A 8 -20.04 12.57 -22.64
CA PRO A 8 -19.77 11.73 -21.51
C PRO A 8 -18.57 12.25 -20.71
N ALA A 9 -18.68 12.23 -19.38
CA ALA A 9 -17.76 12.90 -18.46
C ALA A 9 -16.30 12.41 -18.55
N TRP A 10 -16.04 11.27 -19.19
CA TRP A 10 -14.69 10.77 -19.42
C TRP A 10 -13.82 11.69 -20.30
N PHE A 11 -14.41 12.66 -21.01
CA PHE A 11 -13.65 13.71 -21.70
C PHE A 11 -13.08 14.81 -20.78
N ILE A 12 -13.58 14.93 -19.55
CA ILE A 12 -13.14 15.94 -18.58
C ILE A 12 -11.94 15.42 -17.78
N VAL A 13 -11.81 14.09 -17.67
CA VAL A 13 -10.78 13.47 -16.86
C VAL A 13 -9.52 13.27 -17.71
N PRO A 14 -8.39 13.92 -17.39
CA PRO A 14 -7.17 13.72 -18.14
C PRO A 14 -6.67 12.29 -17.94
N TYR A 15 -6.18 11.67 -19.01
CA TYR A 15 -5.63 10.30 -18.97
C TYR A 15 -4.52 10.13 -17.93
N TRP A 16 -3.80 11.21 -17.59
CA TRP A 16 -2.84 11.25 -16.50
C TRP A 16 -3.46 10.95 -15.13
N SER A 17 -4.69 11.38 -14.86
CA SER A 17 -5.41 11.03 -13.64
C SER A 17 -5.75 9.54 -13.59
N LEU A 18 -6.08 8.93 -14.73
CA LEU A 18 -6.34 7.49 -14.80
C LEU A 18 -5.05 6.70 -14.52
N PHE A 19 -3.91 7.14 -15.05
CA PHE A 19 -2.61 6.53 -14.75
C PHE A 19 -2.28 6.57 -13.25
N LEU A 20 -2.48 7.73 -12.60
CA LEU A 20 -2.32 7.87 -11.15
C LEU A 20 -3.19 6.88 -10.37
N VAL A 21 -4.47 6.76 -10.74
CA VAL A 21 -5.43 5.92 -10.03
C VAL A 21 -5.20 4.43 -10.25
N PHE A 22 -4.87 4.00 -11.46
CA PHE A 22 -4.78 2.57 -11.81
C PHE A 22 -3.40 1.95 -11.64
N ILE A 23 -2.32 2.75 -11.65
CA ILE A 23 -0.95 2.23 -11.58
C ILE A 23 -0.26 2.71 -10.31
N ILE A 24 -0.32 4.00 -9.98
CA ILE A 24 0.45 4.55 -8.87
C ILE A 24 -0.18 4.23 -7.51
N LEU A 25 -1.48 4.49 -7.34
CA LEU A 25 -2.17 4.24 -6.06
C LEU A 25 -2.12 2.76 -5.64
N PRO A 26 -2.34 1.76 -6.52
CA PRO A 26 -2.31 0.35 -6.12
C PRO A 26 -0.91 -0.12 -5.71
N VAL A 27 0.14 0.36 -6.40
CA VAL A 27 1.53 0.04 -6.04
C VAL A 27 1.86 0.60 -4.64
N ILE A 28 1.48 1.85 -4.37
CA ILE A 28 1.63 2.46 -3.04
C ILE A 28 0.83 1.65 -2.00
N ALA A 29 -0.45 1.38 -2.27
CA ALA A 29 -1.31 0.65 -1.34
C ALA A 29 -0.74 -0.75 -1.01
N ALA A 30 -0.27 -1.49 -2.01
CA ALA A 30 0.31 -2.80 -1.81
C ALA A 30 1.57 -2.79 -0.93
N ILE A 31 2.32 -1.68 -0.89
CA ILE A 31 3.46 -1.52 0.01
C ILE A 31 3.02 -1.10 1.42
N PHE A 32 2.22 -0.04 1.50
CA PHE A 32 1.88 0.60 2.77
C PHE A 32 0.78 -0.10 3.55
N LEU A 33 -0.12 -0.83 2.91
CA LEU A 33 -1.22 -1.52 3.58
C LEU A 33 -0.74 -2.63 4.54
N PRO A 34 0.14 -3.57 4.15
CA PRO A 34 0.68 -4.55 5.09
C PRO A 34 1.57 -3.93 6.18
N LEU A 35 2.40 -2.93 5.84
CA LEU A 35 3.25 -2.25 6.81
C LEU A 35 2.42 -1.47 7.83
N GLY A 36 1.45 -0.68 7.36
CA GLY A 36 0.55 0.12 8.18
C GLY A 36 -0.36 -0.73 9.06
N PHE A 37 -0.80 -1.89 8.58
CA PHE A 37 -1.53 -2.85 9.41
C PHE A 37 -0.67 -3.37 10.57
N LEU A 38 0.57 -3.79 10.30
CA LEU A 38 1.47 -4.35 11.31
C LEU A 38 1.91 -3.29 12.34
N THR A 39 2.30 -2.10 11.89
CA THR A 39 2.68 -1.01 12.81
C THR A 39 1.48 -0.45 13.56
N GLY A 40 0.31 -0.43 12.93
CA GLY A 40 -0.95 -0.10 13.58
C GLY A 40 -1.30 -1.10 14.69
N LEU A 41 -1.14 -2.40 14.44
CA LEU A 41 -1.34 -3.45 15.44
C LEU A 41 -0.39 -3.28 16.64
N LEU A 42 0.87 -2.92 16.43
CA LEU A 42 1.77 -2.58 17.53
C LEU A 42 1.37 -1.32 18.32
N GLY A 43 0.74 -0.35 17.65
CA GLY A 43 0.31 0.90 18.26
C GLY A 43 -0.98 0.77 19.08
N VAL A 44 -1.78 -0.26 18.83
CA VAL A 44 -2.87 -0.62 19.73
C VAL A 44 -2.23 -1.16 21.01
N ASN A 45 -2.64 -0.64 22.16
CA ASN A 45 -2.18 -1.11 23.46
C ASN A 45 -2.79 -2.49 23.79
N ILE A 46 -2.46 -3.51 22.98
CA ILE A 46 -2.81 -4.89 23.26
C ILE A 46 -1.80 -5.35 24.32
N GLY A 47 -2.19 -5.25 25.59
CA GLY A 47 -1.41 -5.87 26.66
C GLY A 47 -1.20 -7.36 26.35
N GLY A 48 0.03 -7.85 26.54
CA GLY A 48 0.35 -9.27 26.38
C GLY A 48 0.75 -9.72 24.97
N ILE A 49 1.22 -8.82 24.10
CA ILE A 49 1.88 -9.24 22.85
C ILE A 49 3.07 -10.15 23.21
N PRO A 50 3.13 -11.39 22.69
CA PRO A 50 4.23 -12.30 23.00
C PRO A 50 5.56 -11.69 22.58
N GLY A 51 6.49 -11.57 23.53
CA GLY A 51 7.80 -10.95 23.33
C GLY A 51 7.93 -9.50 23.84
N VAL A 52 6.87 -8.88 24.37
CA VAL A 52 6.94 -7.51 24.94
C VAL A 52 8.01 -7.35 26.04
N ASP A 53 8.26 -8.40 26.81
CA ASP A 53 9.26 -8.37 27.89
C ASP A 53 10.71 -8.47 27.39
N ASN A 54 10.92 -8.72 26.10
CA ASN A 54 12.23 -8.84 25.50
C ASN A 54 12.66 -7.52 24.87
N THR A 55 13.79 -6.96 25.32
CA THR A 55 14.40 -5.73 24.80
C THR A 55 14.69 -5.76 23.29
N TYR A 56 14.83 -6.94 22.69
CA TYR A 56 15.09 -7.09 21.25
C TYR A 56 13.83 -7.21 20.39
N ALA A 57 12.63 -7.34 20.98
CA ALA A 57 11.41 -7.62 20.22
C ALA A 57 11.08 -6.52 19.19
N PHE A 58 11.32 -5.25 19.53
CA PHE A 58 11.16 -4.15 18.59
C PHE A 58 12.11 -4.26 17.39
N GLY A 59 13.38 -4.60 17.64
CA GLY A 59 14.37 -4.79 16.57
C GLY A 59 14.02 -5.95 15.63
N PHE A 60 13.56 -7.08 16.19
CA PHE A 60 13.06 -8.20 15.40
C PHE A 60 11.85 -7.81 14.55
N PHE A 61 10.91 -7.05 15.12
CA PHE A 61 9.76 -6.57 14.38
C PHE A 61 10.16 -5.66 13.21
N CYS A 62 11.07 -4.71 13.42
CA CYS A 62 11.62 -3.90 12.34
C CYS A 62 12.30 -4.77 11.26
N GLY A 63 13.01 -5.82 11.66
CA GLY A 63 13.59 -6.80 10.73
C GLY A 63 12.54 -7.51 9.89
N ILE A 64 11.42 -7.93 10.49
CA ILE A 64 10.28 -8.54 9.79
C ILE A 64 9.68 -7.56 8.77
N LEU A 65 9.46 -6.30 9.15
CA LEU A 65 8.96 -5.28 8.23
C LEU A 65 9.91 -5.09 7.04
N PHE A 66 11.22 -5.05 7.28
CA PHE A 66 12.22 -4.93 6.22
C PHE A 66 12.17 -6.12 5.25
N VAL A 67 12.06 -7.35 5.76
CA VAL A 67 11.90 -8.56 4.94
C VAL A 67 10.61 -8.50 4.11
N ILE A 68 9.50 -8.03 4.68
CA ILE A 68 8.24 -7.85 3.96
C ILE A 68 8.41 -6.88 2.77
N VAL A 69 9.08 -5.74 2.98
CA VAL A 69 9.39 -4.79 1.89
C VAL A 69 10.24 -5.43 0.81
N LEU A 70 11.29 -6.17 1.19
CA LEU A 70 12.14 -6.88 0.22
C LEU A 70 11.33 -7.88 -0.61
N ILE A 71 10.45 -8.66 0.02
CA ILE A 71 9.58 -9.61 -0.68
C ILE A 71 8.67 -8.89 -1.68
N GLN A 72 8.04 -7.77 -1.27
CA GLN A 72 7.20 -6.98 -2.16
C GLN A 72 7.99 -6.45 -3.37
N ILE A 73 9.19 -5.91 -3.16
CA ILE A 73 10.07 -5.43 -4.23
C ILE A 73 10.42 -6.58 -5.19
N ILE A 74 10.77 -7.75 -4.67
CA ILE A 74 11.09 -8.93 -5.49
C ILE A 74 9.88 -9.35 -6.33
N ILE A 75 8.68 -9.38 -5.75
CA ILE A 75 7.44 -9.71 -6.46
C ILE A 75 7.15 -8.69 -7.56
N PHE A 76 7.24 -7.39 -7.26
CA PHE A 76 7.00 -6.34 -8.26
C PHE A 76 8.00 -6.39 -9.41
N LYS A 77 9.28 -6.64 -9.10
CA LYS A 77 10.33 -6.80 -10.11
C LYS A 77 10.10 -8.04 -10.97
N LYS A 78 9.72 -9.16 -10.37
CA LYS A 78 9.40 -10.40 -11.10
C LYS A 78 8.20 -10.22 -12.03
N ASN A 79 7.19 -9.46 -11.59
CA ASN A 79 5.98 -9.21 -12.37
C ASN A 79 6.15 -8.10 -13.43
N LYS A 80 7.32 -7.44 -13.50
CA LYS A 80 7.61 -6.29 -14.40
C LYS A 80 6.67 -5.10 -14.19
N TRP A 81 6.23 -4.90 -12.94
CA TRP A 81 5.46 -3.70 -12.56
C TRP A 81 6.39 -2.50 -12.33
N PHE A 82 7.68 -2.79 -12.13
CA PHE A 82 8.80 -1.86 -12.11
C PHE A 82 9.64 -2.01 -13.37
#